data_AF-A0A837I8Q3-F1
#
_entry.id   AF-A0A837I8Q3-F1
#
_cell.length_a   1.000
_cell.length_b   1.000
_cell.length_c   1.000
_cell.angle_alpha   90.00
_cell.angle_beta   90.00
_cell.angle_gamma   90.00
#
_symmetry.space_group_name_H-M   'P 1'
#
loop_
_entity.id
_entity.type
_entity.pdbx_description
1 polymer ?
#
loop_
_entity_poly.entity_id
_entity_poly.type
_entity_poly.pdbx_seq_one_letter_code
_entity_poly.pdbx_strand_id
1 'polypeptide(L)'
;MFTKRVNKVIRQLLVFIAALFVLLLSAANIESYQSPKKVLGAESQVNSNDKFWEEFLEKNPDYIPGWIEVGRIDKVNEIDPNYFTP
;
A
#
# COMPACT_ATOMS: atom_id res chain seq x y z
N MET A 1 -35.38 30.09 22.36
CA MET A 1 -35.52 29.10 21.26
C MET A 1 -34.56 29.38 20.10
N PHE A 2 -34.40 30.64 19.67
CA PHE A 2 -33.52 31.05 18.56
C PHE A 2 -32.03 30.72 18.75
N THR A 3 -31.45 30.99 19.92
CA THR A 3 -30.02 30.76 20.22
C THR A 3 -29.61 29.29 20.11
N LYS A 4 -30.47 28.36 20.56
CA LYS A 4 -30.22 26.91 20.41
C LYS A 4 -30.18 26.46 18.95
N ARG A 5 -31.00 27.08 18.08
CA ARG A 5 -31.02 26.79 16.64
C ARG A 5 -29.76 27.34 15.95
N VAL A 6 -29.36 28.56 16.28
CA VAL A 6 -28.12 29.19 15.76
C VAL A 6 -26.89 28.37 16.13
N ASN A 7 -26.76 27.91 17.38
CA ASN A 7 -25.62 27.10 17.82
C ASN A 7 -25.56 25.73 17.12
N LYS A 8 -26.71 25.15 16.77
CA LYS A 8 -26.76 23.89 16.00
C LYS A 8 -26.24 24.08 14.57
N VAL A 9 -26.64 25.18 13.91
CA VAL A 9 -26.18 25.52 12.56
C VAL A 9 -24.68 25.81 12.54
N ILE A 10 -24.19 26.59 13.51
CA ILE A 10 -22.75 26.88 13.65
C ILE A 10 -21.96 25.58 13.85
N ARG A 11 -22.43 24.67 14.72
CA ARG A 11 -21.76 23.38 14.94
C ARG A 11 -21.72 22.53 13.66
N GLN A 12 -22.81 22.46 12.91
CA GLN A 12 -22.85 21.74 11.63
C GLN A 12 -21.88 22.35 10.60
N LEU A 13 -21.82 23.68 10.52
CA LEU A 13 -20.89 24.38 9.65
C LEU A 13 -19.43 24.09 10.03
N LEU A 14 -19.10 24.11 11.32
CA LEU A 14 -17.74 23.78 11.81
C LEU A 14 -17.34 22.34 11.46
N VAL A 15 -18.24 21.37 11.63
CA VAL A 15 -17.98 19.98 11.26
C VAL A 15 -17.75 19.84 9.75
N PHE A 16 -18.57 20.53 8.94
CA PHE A 16 -18.41 20.52 7.49
C PHE A 16 -17.07 21.13 7.04
N ILE A 17 -16.69 22.27 7.62
CA ILE A 17 -15.40 22.91 7.36
C ILE A 17 -14.25 22.00 7.79
N ALA A 18 -14.33 21.37 8.97
CA ALA A 18 -13.30 20.44 9.43
C ALA A 18 -13.14 19.24 8.49
N ALA A 19 -14.25 18.66 8.02
CA ALA A 19 -14.21 17.58 7.04
C ALA A 19 -13.55 18.01 5.71
N LEU A 20 -13.89 19.20 5.20
CA LEU A 20 -13.26 19.79 4.03
C LEU A 20 -11.75 19.98 4.21
N PHE A 21 -11.33 20.48 5.37
CA PHE A 21 -9.91 20.65 5.70
C PHE A 21 -9.16 19.31 5.71
N VAL A 22 -9.74 18.26 6.30
CA VAL A 22 -9.13 16.92 6.29
C VAL A 22 -9.00 16.39 4.86
N LEU A 23 -10.01 16.58 4.02
CA LEU A 23 -9.95 16.15 2.61
C LEU A 23 -8.88 16.92 1.82
N LEU A 24 -8.77 18.23 2.03
CA LEU A 24 -7.75 19.08 1.40
C LEU A 24 -6.33 18.70 1.83
N LEU A 25 -6.11 18.49 3.13
CA LEU A 25 -4.83 18.01 3.66
C LEU A 25 -4.49 16.63 3.11
N SER A 26 -5.48 15.74 3.00
CA SER A 26 -5.30 14.40 2.44
C SER A 26 -4.91 14.48 0.96
N ALA A 27 -5.59 15.32 0.18
CA ALA A 27 -5.27 15.54 -1.23
C ALA A 27 -3.87 16.14 -1.42
N ALA A 28 -3.50 17.15 -0.61
CA ALA A 28 -2.15 17.73 -0.64
C ALA A 28 -1.07 16.70 -0.26
N ASN A 29 -1.41 15.72 0.59
CA ASN A 29 -0.49 14.67 1.00
C ASN A 29 -0.29 13.57 -0.07
N ILE A 30 -1.13 13.49 -1.10
CA ILE A 30 -1.01 12.47 -2.16
C ILE A 30 0.30 12.61 -2.93
N GLU A 31 0.79 13.83 -3.16
CA GLU A 31 2.09 14.05 -3.82
C GLU A 31 3.27 13.45 -3.03
N SER A 32 3.17 13.39 -1.69
CA SER A 32 4.18 12.74 -0.84
C SER A 32 4.16 11.21 -0.96
N TYR A 33 3.02 10.61 -1.30
CA TYR A 33 2.91 9.17 -1.55
C TYR A 33 3.35 8.78 -2.95
N GLN A 34 3.14 9.64 -3.94
CA GLN A 34 3.54 9.39 -5.33
C GLN A 34 5.01 9.69 -5.59
N SER A 35 5.65 10.49 -4.73
CA SER A 35 7.08 10.72 -4.78
C SER A 35 7.84 9.45 -4.38
N PRO A 36 8.78 8.93 -5.20
CA PRO A 36 9.57 7.77 -4.84
C PRO A 36 10.32 8.04 -3.54
N LYS A 37 9.94 7.35 -2.46
CA LYS A 37 10.58 7.50 -1.16
C LYS A 37 11.97 6.87 -1.25
N LYS A 38 13.01 7.70 -1.19
CA LYS A 38 14.39 7.26 -0.93
C LYS A 38 14.44 6.66 0.47
N VAL A 39 14.27 5.35 0.57
CA VAL A 39 14.54 4.60 1.80
C VAL A 39 16.05 4.32 1.81
N LEU A 40 16.75 4.77 2.87
CA LEU A 40 18.19 4.58 3.06
C LEU A 40 19.11 5.16 1.97
N GLY A 41 18.67 6.22 1.26
CA GLY A 41 19.49 6.90 0.25
C GLY A 41 19.65 6.13 -1.08
N ALA A 42 19.10 4.93 -1.19
CA ALA A 42 18.94 4.24 -2.45
C ALA A 42 17.70 4.76 -3.18
N GLU A 43 17.84 5.02 -4.48
CA GLU A 43 16.67 5.18 -5.35
C GLU A 43 16.01 3.81 -5.45
N SER A 44 14.88 3.63 -4.75
CA SER A 44 14.03 2.48 -5.00
C SER A 44 13.45 2.67 -6.40
N GLN A 45 14.14 2.13 -7.41
CA GLN A 45 13.53 1.94 -8.70
C GLN A 45 12.23 1.17 -8.44
N VAL A 46 11.13 1.72 -8.90
CA VAL A 46 9.85 1.01 -9.00
C VAL A 46 10.03 -0.02 -10.13
N ASN A 47 10.97 -0.95 -9.97
CA ASN A 47 10.93 -2.18 -10.74
C ASN A 47 9.66 -2.88 -10.26
N SER A 48 8.78 -3.22 -11.20
CA SER A 48 7.61 -4.02 -10.89
C SER A 48 8.06 -5.21 -10.06
N ASN A 49 7.37 -5.46 -8.94
CA ASN A 49 7.66 -6.58 -8.03
C ASN A 49 7.87 -7.88 -8.84
N ASP A 50 7.06 -8.06 -9.88
CA ASP A 50 7.10 -9.15 -10.84
C ASP A 50 8.48 -9.33 -11.50
N LYS A 51 9.09 -8.25 -12.00
CA LYS A 51 10.40 -8.33 -12.67
C LYS A 51 11.52 -8.69 -11.70
N PHE A 52 11.44 -8.18 -10.47
CA PHE A 52 12.39 -8.58 -9.42
C PHE A 52 12.31 -10.07 -9.15
N TRP A 53 11.10 -10.61 -8.96
CA TRP A 53 10.91 -12.03 -8.67
C TRP A 53 11.28 -12.93 -9.83
N GLU A 54 10.96 -12.54 -11.08
CA GLU A 54 11.38 -13.27 -12.27
C GLU A 54 12.91 -13.42 -12.34
N GLU A 55 13.65 -12.31 -12.25
CA GLU A 55 15.12 -12.34 -12.32
C GLU A 55 15.76 -13.05 -11.12
N PHE A 56 15.15 -12.93 -9.94
CA PHE A 56 15.65 -13.57 -8.73
C PHE A 56 15.45 -15.08 -8.74
N LEU A 57 14.26 -15.55 -9.16
CA LEU A 57 13.92 -16.97 -9.21
C LEU A 57 14.58 -17.69 -10.39
N GLU A 58 14.91 -16.99 -11.47
CA GLU A 58 15.76 -17.54 -12.53
C GLU A 58 17.14 -17.96 -11.99
N LYS A 59 17.70 -17.17 -11.06
CA LYS A 59 19.00 -17.44 -10.44
C LYS A 59 18.91 -18.38 -9.24
N ASN A 60 17.75 -18.43 -8.58
CA ASN A 60 17.52 -19.21 -7.34
C ASN A 60 16.20 -20.01 -7.47
N PRO A 61 16.14 -21.01 -8.36
CA PRO A 61 14.90 -21.70 -8.69
C PRO A 61 14.35 -22.56 -7.55
N ASP A 62 15.15 -22.88 -6.54
CA ASP A 62 14.78 -23.62 -5.33
C ASP A 62 14.26 -22.72 -4.19
N TYR A 63 14.22 -21.40 -4.39
CA TYR A 63 13.74 -20.46 -3.39
C TYR A 63 12.20 -20.41 -3.30
N ILE A 64 11.64 -21.38 -2.56
CA ILE A 64 10.20 -21.55 -2.33
C ILE A 64 9.45 -20.25 -1.97
N PRO A 65 9.94 -19.39 -1.06
CA PRO A 65 9.21 -18.17 -0.69
C PRO A 65 8.95 -17.22 -1.87
N GLY A 66 9.86 -17.14 -2.83
CA GLY A 66 9.64 -16.29 -4.01
C GLY A 66 8.58 -16.86 -4.94
N TRP A 67 8.52 -18.19 -5.12
CA TRP A 67 7.43 -18.83 -5.88
C TRP A 67 6.07 -18.63 -5.22
N ILE A 68 6.01 -18.61 -3.89
CA ILE A 68 4.78 -18.29 -3.15
C ILE A 68 4.36 -16.85 -3.41
N GLU A 69 5.29 -15.91 -3.36
CA GLU A 69 5.04 -14.48 -3.59
C GLU A 69 4.50 -14.23 -5.01
N VAL A 70 5.00 -14.95 -6.03
CA VAL A 70 4.46 -14.89 -7.40
C VAL A 70 3.24 -15.80 -7.64
N GLY A 71 2.73 -16.48 -6.61
CA GLY A 71 1.54 -17.32 -6.67
C GLY A 71 1.70 -18.64 -7.43
N ARG A 72 2.93 -19.12 -7.64
CA ARG A 72 3.25 -20.33 -8.40
C ARG A 72 3.36 -21.58 -7.53
N ILE A 73 2.22 -22.00 -6.99
CA ILE A 73 2.12 -23.19 -6.12
C ILE A 73 2.49 -24.48 -6.86
N ASP A 74 2.31 -24.53 -8.19
CA ASP A 74 2.80 -25.62 -9.04
C ASP A 74 4.31 -25.83 -8.86
N LYS A 75 5.08 -24.74 -8.83
CA LYS A 75 6.53 -24.77 -8.63
C LYS A 75 6.92 -25.05 -7.19
N VAL A 76 6.16 -24.54 -6.23
CA VAL A 76 6.36 -24.87 -4.82
C VAL A 76 6.25 -26.39 -4.61
N ASN A 77 5.20 -27.02 -5.13
CA ASN A 77 5.00 -28.47 -5.00
C ASN A 77 6.03 -29.30 -5.78
N GLU A 78 6.60 -28.77 -6.87
CA GLU A 78 7.68 -29.41 -7.61
C GLU A 78 8.98 -29.45 -6.79
N ILE A 79 9.28 -28.37 -6.06
CA ILE A 79 10.49 -28.22 -5.24
C ILE A 79 10.34 -28.92 -3.88
N ASP A 80 9.20 -28.70 -3.21
CA ASP A 80 8.83 -29.33 -1.94
C ASP A 80 7.40 -29.90 -2.02
N PRO A 81 7.26 -31.18 -2.39
CA PRO A 81 5.96 -31.85 -2.47
C PRO A 81 5.23 -31.97 -1.13
N ASN A 82 5.94 -31.78 -0.01
CA ASN A 82 5.38 -31.80 1.33
C ASN A 82 5.16 -30.39 1.89
N TYR A 83 5.25 -29.36 1.04
CA TYR A 83 4.91 -28.01 1.46
C TYR A 83 3.40 -27.92 1.71
N PHE A 84 3.03 -27.65 2.95
CA PHE A 84 1.66 -27.38 3.36
C PHE A 84 1.54 -25.89 3.67
N THR A 85 0.65 -25.18 2.97
CA THR A 85 0.29 -23.82 3.38
C THR A 85 -0.33 -23.86 4.78
N PRO A 86 0.07 -22.98 5.71
CA PRO A 86 -0.56 -22.90 7.03
C PRO A 86 -2.05 -22.53 6.95
#